data_AF-A0A8E2A3T8-F1
#
_entry.id   AF-A0A8E2A3T8-F1
#
_cell.length_a   1.000
_cell.length_b   1.000
_cell.length_c   1.000
_cell.angle_alpha   90.00
_cell.angle_beta   90.00
_cell.angle_gamma   90.00
#
_symmetry.space_group_name_H-M   'P 1'
#
loop_
_entity.id
_entity.type
_entity.pdbx_description
1 polymer ?
#
loop_
_entity_poly.entity_id
_entity_poly.type
_entity_poly.pdbx_seq_one_letter_code
_entity_poly.pdbx_strand_id
1 'polypeptide(L)'
;MPKNLATYKSYGVRLSAGNLSPVKYVQSTASIGLTHNQYEWNLIQDANKTAQTTLMLHIGNRFLLGKGWLAELTGYYNGRMAMGQMKIASFGQITAGIQKKLWNDRASISLYSNDLFHTNRVNMTTRIGNSTARTFEKEDHCILGISFTWKFSKGFESKEFKRKGEAFDTKRINL
;
A
#
# COMPACT_ATOMS: atom_id res chain seq x y z
N MET A 1 12.37 -23.92 0.29
CA MET A 1 11.20 -24.06 -0.61
C MET A 1 11.70 -24.58 -1.95
N PRO A 2 11.23 -25.74 -2.46
CA PRO A 2 11.74 -26.28 -3.71
C PRO A 2 11.26 -25.44 -4.90
N LYS A 3 12.22 -24.99 -5.71
CA LYS A 3 12.13 -23.97 -6.78
C LYS A 3 11.71 -24.53 -8.15
N ASN A 4 10.99 -25.65 -8.24
CA ASN A 4 10.56 -26.20 -9.54
C ASN A 4 9.14 -25.76 -9.92
N LEU A 5 8.99 -24.46 -10.20
CA LEU A 5 7.84 -23.92 -10.93
C LEU A 5 8.22 -23.89 -12.41
N ALA A 6 7.58 -24.71 -13.22
CA ALA A 6 7.91 -24.83 -14.65
C ALA A 6 7.45 -23.58 -15.43
N THR A 7 6.35 -22.93 -15.02
CA THR A 7 5.86 -21.69 -15.64
C THR A 7 4.97 -20.92 -14.67
N TYR A 8 5.12 -19.59 -14.64
CA TYR A 8 4.24 -18.65 -13.93
C TYR A 8 3.67 -17.63 -14.92
N LYS A 9 2.34 -17.51 -14.96
CA LYS A 9 1.64 -16.50 -15.76
C LYS A 9 0.75 -15.68 -14.85
N SER A 10 0.82 -14.36 -14.97
CA SER A 10 -0.01 -13.43 -14.22
C SER A 10 -0.62 -12.42 -15.19
N TYR A 11 -1.94 -12.28 -15.13
CA TYR A 11 -2.69 -11.30 -15.89
C TYR A 11 -3.44 -10.43 -14.90
N GLY A 12 -3.44 -9.12 -15.07
CA GLY A 12 -4.18 -8.28 -14.15
C GLY A 12 -4.57 -6.93 -14.72
N VAL A 13 -5.65 -6.40 -14.17
CA VAL A 13 -6.14 -5.06 -14.44
C VAL A 13 -6.20 -4.33 -13.10
N ARG A 14 -5.70 -3.10 -13.07
CA ARG A 14 -5.82 -2.23 -11.90
C ARG A 14 -6.39 -0.89 -12.34
N LEU A 15 -7.41 -0.44 -11.63
CA LEU A 15 -7.99 0.87 -11.75
C LEU A 15 -7.74 1.63 -10.45
N SER A 16 -7.25 2.86 -10.55
CA SER A 16 -6.98 3.72 -9.41
C SER A 16 -7.53 5.10 -9.65
N ALA A 17 -8.34 5.58 -8.71
CA ALA A 17 -8.79 6.96 -8.65
C ALA A 17 -8.14 7.63 -7.43
N GLY A 18 -7.43 8.73 -7.68
CA GLY A 18 -6.79 9.54 -6.65
C GLY A 18 -7.44 10.92 -6.54
N ASN A 19 -7.24 11.58 -5.40
CA ASN A 19 -7.66 12.97 -5.16
C ASN A 19 -9.15 13.24 -5.42
N LEU A 20 -10.00 12.25 -5.17
CA LEU A 20 -11.44 12.48 -5.20
C LEU A 20 -11.80 13.33 -3.99
N SER A 21 -12.37 14.51 -4.22
CA SER A 21 -12.85 15.37 -3.13
C SER A 21 -14.37 15.41 -3.11
N PRO A 22 -15.04 14.32 -2.64
CA PRO A 22 -16.50 14.28 -2.59
C PRO A 22 -17.06 15.39 -1.68
N VAL A 23 -16.28 15.84 -0.71
CA VAL A 23 -16.56 17.00 0.15
C VAL A 23 -15.28 17.82 0.25
N LYS A 24 -15.37 19.16 0.40
CA LYS A 24 -14.21 20.07 0.52
C LYS A 24 -13.21 19.66 1.60
N TYR A 25 -13.67 18.91 2.61
CA TYR A 25 -12.88 18.47 3.76
C TYR A 25 -12.46 17.01 3.67
N VAL A 26 -12.72 16.33 2.55
CA VAL A 26 -12.40 14.90 2.37
C VAL A 26 -11.60 14.73 1.10
N GLN A 27 -10.50 14.01 1.19
CA GLN A 27 -9.73 13.54 0.05
C GLN A 27 -9.74 12.02 0.11
N SER A 28 -10.33 11.41 -0.91
CA SER A 28 -10.48 9.98 -1.05
C SER A 28 -9.62 9.49 -2.20
N THR A 29 -9.02 8.34 -1.97
CA THR A 29 -8.30 7.56 -2.96
C THR A 29 -8.87 6.15 -2.92
N ALA A 30 -9.11 5.58 -4.09
CA ALA A 30 -9.61 4.22 -4.21
C ALA A 30 -8.83 3.52 -5.31
N SER A 31 -8.47 2.27 -5.10
CA SER A 31 -7.84 1.44 -6.11
C SER A 31 -8.40 0.04 -6.03
N ILE A 32 -8.79 -0.49 -7.17
CA ILE A 32 -9.27 -1.86 -7.35
C ILE A 32 -8.37 -2.55 -8.35
N GLY A 33 -7.92 -3.75 -8.01
CA GLY A 33 -7.11 -4.59 -8.87
C GLY A 33 -7.71 -5.98 -8.95
N LEU A 34 -7.69 -6.57 -10.13
CA LEU A 34 -8.01 -7.98 -10.31
C LEU A 34 -6.80 -8.62 -10.97
N THR A 35 -6.27 -9.67 -10.35
CA THR A 35 -5.08 -10.37 -10.84
C THR A 35 -5.38 -11.86 -10.91
N HIS A 36 -5.24 -12.46 -12.08
CA HIS A 36 -5.33 -13.89 -12.30
C HIS A 36 -3.91 -14.48 -12.36
N ASN A 37 -3.55 -15.27 -11.35
CA ASN A 37 -2.26 -15.93 -11.26
C ASN A 37 -2.42 -17.42 -11.58
N GLN A 38 -1.56 -17.93 -12.46
CA GLN A 38 -1.50 -19.33 -12.86
C GLN A 38 -0.10 -19.87 -12.59
N TYR A 39 -0.05 -20.95 -11.82
CA TYR A 39 1.17 -21.68 -11.49
C TYR A 39 1.08 -23.07 -12.09
N GLU A 40 2.08 -23.42 -12.90
CA GLU A 40 2.26 -24.77 -13.46
C GLU A 40 3.55 -25.37 -12.89
N TRP A 41 3.45 -26.60 -12.40
CA TRP A 41 4.61 -27.39 -12.00
C TRP A 41 4.47 -28.82 -12.51
N ASN A 42 5.59 -29.39 -12.94
CA ASN A 42 5.65 -30.78 -13.36
C ASN A 42 6.05 -31.62 -12.13
N LEU A 43 5.10 -32.34 -11.54
CA LEU A 43 5.43 -33.47 -10.69
C LEU A 43 5.60 -34.71 -11.58
N ILE A 44 6.51 -35.60 -11.21
CA ILE A 44 7.02 -36.74 -12.01
C ILE A 44 5.93 -37.67 -12.58
N GLN A 45 4.66 -37.56 -12.15
CA GLN A 45 3.53 -38.31 -12.73
C GLN A 45 2.25 -37.50 -13.02
N ASP A 46 2.17 -36.19 -12.71
CA ASP A 46 0.97 -35.39 -13.04
C ASP A 46 1.27 -33.88 -13.13
N ALA A 47 0.82 -33.26 -14.22
CA ALA A 47 0.84 -31.81 -14.40
C ALA A 47 -0.30 -31.17 -13.60
N ASN A 48 -0.01 -30.71 -12.39
CA ASN A 48 -0.99 -30.02 -11.56
C ASN A 48 -0.94 -28.51 -11.82
N LYS A 49 -2.12 -27.91 -12.03
CA LYS A 49 -2.28 -26.47 -12.27
C LYS A 49 -3.01 -25.82 -11.10
N THR A 50 -2.45 -24.73 -10.58
CA THR A 50 -3.17 -23.84 -9.64
C THR A 50 -3.38 -22.51 -10.30
N ALA A 51 -4.64 -22.20 -10.59
CA ALA A 51 -5.08 -20.88 -11.02
C ALA A 51 -5.92 -20.23 -9.91
N GLN A 52 -5.70 -18.95 -9.67
CA GLN A 52 -6.49 -18.18 -8.71
C GLN A 52 -6.63 -16.73 -9.16
N THR A 53 -7.86 -16.23 -9.15
CA THR A 53 -8.15 -14.81 -9.33
C THR A 53 -8.18 -14.13 -7.96
N THR A 54 -7.34 -13.12 -7.80
CA THR A 54 -7.18 -12.30 -6.61
C THR A 54 -7.80 -10.93 -6.86
N LEU A 55 -8.74 -10.55 -6.02
CA LEU A 55 -9.26 -9.18 -5.96
C LEU A 55 -8.46 -8.38 -4.93
N MET A 56 -7.97 -7.22 -5.32
CA MET A 56 -7.27 -6.28 -4.44
C MET A 56 -8.08 -5.00 -4.36
N LEU A 57 -8.36 -4.53 -3.16
CA LEU A 57 -9.03 -3.26 -2.90
C LEU A 57 -8.17 -2.44 -1.95
N HIS A 58 -8.02 -1.16 -2.26
CA HIS A 58 -7.34 -0.20 -1.41
C HIS A 58 -8.16 1.08 -1.40
N ILE A 59 -8.55 1.54 -0.22
CA ILE A 59 -9.37 2.74 -0.04
C ILE A 59 -8.71 3.57 1.06
N GLY A 60 -8.34 4.80 0.74
CA GLY A 60 -7.78 5.75 1.70
C GLY A 60 -8.63 7.01 1.73
N ASN A 61 -9.06 7.43 2.91
CA ASN A 61 -9.80 8.66 3.14
C ASN A 61 -9.01 9.55 4.09
N ARG A 62 -8.83 10.80 3.72
CA ARG A 62 -8.17 11.84 4.51
C ARG A 62 -9.15 12.97 4.75
N PHE A 63 -9.43 13.23 6.01
CA PHE A 63 -10.37 14.23 6.50
C PHE A 63 -9.61 15.45 7.01
N LEU A 64 -9.77 16.58 6.34
CA LEU A 64 -9.27 17.89 6.75
C LEU A 64 -10.33 18.60 7.59
N LEU A 65 -10.43 18.23 8.86
CA LEU A 65 -11.47 18.69 9.80
C LEU A 65 -11.34 20.19 10.19
N GLY A 66 -10.31 20.88 9.69
CA GLY A 66 -10.03 22.28 9.97
C GLY A 66 -9.41 22.50 11.34
N LYS A 67 -9.02 23.75 11.62
CA LYS A 67 -8.33 24.15 12.89
C LYS A 67 -7.09 23.29 13.19
N GLY A 68 -6.40 22.79 12.17
CA GLY A 68 -5.22 21.92 12.31
C GLY A 68 -5.52 20.46 12.66
N TRP A 69 -6.77 20.01 12.65
CA TRP A 69 -7.12 18.59 12.77
C TRP A 69 -7.10 17.92 11.40
N LEU A 70 -6.55 16.71 11.39
CA LEU A 70 -6.46 15.84 10.23
C LEU A 70 -6.72 14.42 10.69
N ALA A 71 -7.64 13.71 10.04
CA ALA A 71 -7.85 12.30 10.27
C ALA A 71 -7.61 11.52 8.98
N GLU A 72 -7.10 10.30 9.10
CA GLU A 72 -6.84 9.40 7.99
C GLU A 72 -7.42 8.03 8.33
N LEU A 73 -8.06 7.42 7.34
CA LEU A 73 -8.61 6.08 7.41
C LEU A 73 -8.28 5.37 6.13
N THR A 74 -7.46 4.33 6.23
CA THR A 74 -7.05 3.51 5.09
C THR A 74 -7.46 2.08 5.34
N GLY A 75 -8.14 1.49 4.38
CA GLY A 75 -8.47 0.08 4.35
C GLY A 75 -7.83 -0.58 3.14
N TYR A 76 -7.27 -1.76 3.34
CA TYR A 76 -6.91 -2.63 2.23
C TYR A 76 -7.56 -3.99 2.42
N TYR A 77 -7.88 -4.61 1.29
CA TYR A 77 -8.39 -5.97 1.23
C TYR A 77 -7.70 -6.70 0.09
N ASN A 78 -7.24 -7.91 0.38
CA ASN A 78 -6.66 -8.81 -0.58
C ASN A 78 -7.46 -10.12 -0.53
N GLY A 79 -7.98 -10.51 -1.68
CA GLY A 79 -8.72 -11.75 -1.86
C GLY A 79 -7.80 -12.97 -1.74
N ARG A 80 -8.37 -14.15 -1.95
CA ARG A 80 -7.59 -15.38 -1.97
C ARG A 80 -6.58 -15.33 -3.11
N MET A 81 -5.31 -15.56 -2.81
CA MET A 81 -4.25 -15.61 -3.81
C MET A 81 -3.57 -16.98 -3.83
N ALA A 82 -3.16 -17.43 -5.02
CA ALA A 82 -2.28 -18.58 -5.13
C ALA A 82 -0.82 -18.11 -5.04
N MET A 83 0.01 -18.91 -4.39
CA MET A 83 1.46 -18.76 -4.35
C MET A 83 2.08 -20.14 -4.56
N GLY A 84 2.33 -20.50 -5.82
CA GLY A 84 2.80 -21.83 -6.19
C GLY A 84 1.80 -22.94 -5.85
N GLN A 85 2.19 -23.84 -4.94
CA GLN A 85 1.34 -24.95 -4.45
C GLN A 85 0.43 -24.54 -3.27
N MET A 86 0.56 -23.31 -2.78
CA MET A 86 -0.18 -22.79 -1.62
C MET A 86 -1.32 -21.87 -2.06
N LYS A 87 -2.45 -21.93 -1.34
CA LYS A 87 -3.52 -20.94 -1.42
C LYS A 87 -3.52 -20.13 -0.14
N ILE A 88 -3.30 -18.83 -0.28
CA ILE A 88 -3.41 -17.85 0.80
C ILE A 88 -4.88 -17.41 0.85
N ALA A 89 -5.48 -17.44 2.03
CA ALA A 89 -6.83 -16.94 2.25
C ALA A 89 -6.89 -15.43 2.08
N SER A 90 -8.11 -14.89 1.93
CA SER A 90 -8.30 -13.44 1.90
C SER A 90 -7.92 -12.82 3.24
N PHE A 91 -7.24 -11.68 3.20
CA PHE A 91 -6.86 -10.91 4.37
C PHE A 91 -7.09 -9.41 4.09
N GLY A 92 -7.18 -8.62 5.15
CA GLY A 92 -7.37 -7.19 5.04
C GLY A 92 -6.98 -6.50 6.32
N GLN A 93 -6.71 -5.20 6.22
CA GLN A 93 -6.37 -4.37 7.36
C GLN A 93 -7.05 -3.03 7.23
N ILE A 94 -7.43 -2.49 8.38
CA ILE A 94 -7.91 -1.13 8.49
C ILE A 94 -6.97 -0.39 9.43
N THR A 95 -6.45 0.72 8.95
CA THR A 95 -5.52 1.60 9.65
C THR A 95 -6.18 2.95 9.79
N ALA A 96 -6.17 3.49 11.00
CA ALA A 96 -6.76 4.79 11.29
C ALA A 96 -5.74 5.68 12.00
N GLY A 97 -5.79 6.98 11.73
CA GLY A 97 -4.93 7.96 12.37
C GLY A 97 -5.63 9.29 12.54
N ILE A 98 -5.30 9.99 13.62
CA ILE A 98 -5.71 11.36 13.85
C ILE A 98 -4.50 12.18 14.25
N GLN A 99 -4.34 13.33 13.62
CA GLN A 99 -3.28 14.28 13.85
C GLN A 99 -3.87 15.64 14.20
N LYS A 100 -3.26 16.28 15.20
CA LYS A 100 -3.51 17.66 15.56
C LYS A 100 -2.22 18.46 15.41
N LYS A 101 -2.28 19.48 14.55
CA LYS A 101 -1.26 20.51 14.46
C LYS A 101 -1.45 21.54 15.57
N LEU A 102 -0.34 21.97 16.14
CA LEU A 102 -0.24 22.89 17.27
C LEU A 102 0.76 24.01 16.94
N TRP A 103 0.60 25.18 17.56
CA TRP A 103 1.49 26.35 17.42
C TRP A 103 1.75 26.80 15.96
N ASN A 104 0.70 26.92 15.14
CA ASN A 104 0.80 27.30 13.71
C ASN A 104 1.75 26.37 12.95
N ASP A 105 1.45 25.07 12.95
CA ASP A 105 2.21 24.02 12.25
C ASP A 105 3.65 23.79 12.73
N ARG A 106 4.04 24.37 13.88
CA ARG A 106 5.35 24.16 14.53
C ARG A 106 5.45 22.83 15.28
N ALA A 107 4.32 22.31 15.77
CA ALA A 107 4.28 20.97 16.33
C ALA A 107 3.08 20.18 15.81
N SER A 108 3.18 18.86 15.85
CA SER A 108 2.06 17.98 15.58
C SER A 108 2.08 16.80 16.53
N ILE A 109 0.93 16.50 17.12
CA ILE A 109 0.68 15.26 17.84
C ILE A 109 -0.20 14.38 16.96
N SER A 110 0.12 13.10 16.87
CA SER A 110 -0.63 12.12 16.10
C SER A 110 -0.81 10.85 16.90
N LEU A 111 -2.02 10.31 16.85
CA LEU A 111 -2.37 8.99 17.33
C LEU A 111 -2.72 8.16 16.10
N TYR A 112 -2.10 7.01 15.95
CA TYR A 112 -2.38 6.09 14.85
C TYR A 112 -2.52 4.67 15.36
N SER A 113 -3.36 3.90 14.67
CA SER A 113 -3.54 2.48 14.89
C SER A 113 -3.39 1.76 13.57
N ASN A 114 -2.49 0.78 13.54
CA ASN A 114 -2.40 -0.19 12.46
C ASN A 114 -3.24 -1.41 12.85
N ASP A 115 -4.12 -1.87 11.97
CA ASP A 115 -5.07 -2.97 12.22
C ASP A 115 -6.08 -2.75 13.37
N LEU A 116 -6.90 -1.70 13.26
CA LEU A 116 -7.90 -1.30 14.27
C LEU A 116 -8.88 -2.43 14.65
N PHE A 117 -9.15 -3.37 13.74
CA PHE A 117 -10.12 -4.46 13.92
C PHE A 117 -9.48 -5.85 14.01
N HIS A 118 -8.16 -5.97 14.14
CA HIS A 118 -7.45 -7.26 14.24
C HIS A 118 -7.83 -8.23 13.10
N THR A 119 -8.01 -7.68 11.89
CA THR A 119 -8.62 -8.36 10.74
C THR A 119 -7.58 -9.02 9.85
N ASN A 120 -6.29 -8.70 10.03
CA ASN A 120 -5.23 -9.29 9.23
C ASN A 120 -4.87 -10.71 9.69
N ARG A 121 -5.78 -11.66 9.46
CA ARG A 121 -5.60 -13.09 9.76
C ARG A 121 -5.27 -13.84 8.47
N VAL A 122 -3.97 -14.02 8.20
CA VAL A 122 -3.51 -14.70 6.99
C VAL A 122 -3.58 -16.21 7.20
N ASN A 123 -4.65 -16.84 6.72
CA ASN A 123 -4.76 -18.30 6.74
C ASN A 123 -4.11 -18.88 5.48
N MET A 124 -3.12 -19.77 5.61
CA MET A 124 -2.47 -20.41 4.46
C MET A 124 -2.85 -21.89 4.39
N THR A 125 -3.39 -22.35 3.27
CA THR A 125 -3.65 -23.78 3.04
C THR A 125 -2.77 -24.29 1.92
N THR A 126 -1.95 -25.30 2.24
CA THR A 126 -1.02 -25.95 1.32
C THR A 126 -1.54 -27.33 0.98
N ARG A 127 -1.65 -27.67 -0.31
CA ARG A 127 -2.02 -29.01 -0.74
C ARG A 127 -0.79 -29.71 -1.31
N ILE A 128 -0.34 -30.79 -0.67
CA ILE A 128 0.82 -31.59 -1.10
C ILE A 128 0.29 -33.00 -1.42
N GLY A 129 0.17 -33.34 -2.70
CA GLY A 129 -0.40 -34.63 -3.14
C GLY A 129 -1.85 -34.84 -2.69
N ASN A 130 -2.15 -35.99 -2.09
CA ASN A 130 -3.47 -36.30 -1.49
C ASN A 130 -3.68 -35.74 -0.07
N SER A 131 -2.68 -35.05 0.50
CA SER A 131 -2.76 -34.52 1.87
C SER A 131 -2.94 -33.01 1.89
N THR A 132 -3.84 -32.52 2.75
CA THR A 132 -4.13 -31.10 2.92
C THR A 132 -3.48 -30.62 4.20
N ALA A 133 -2.42 -29.80 4.10
CA ALA A 133 -1.81 -29.12 5.23
C ALA A 133 -2.44 -27.73 5.39
N ARG A 134 -3.01 -27.44 6.57
CA ARG A 134 -3.49 -26.09 6.92
C ARG A 134 -2.50 -25.46 7.89
N THR A 135 -1.90 -24.35 7.50
CA THR A 135 -1.02 -23.55 8.35
C THR A 135 -1.77 -22.29 8.74
N PHE A 136 -1.98 -22.12 10.04
CA PHE A 136 -2.56 -20.91 10.61
C PHE A 136 -1.41 -20.03 11.08
N GLU A 137 -1.14 -18.95 10.36
CA GLU A 137 -0.15 -17.95 10.76
C GLU A 137 -0.89 -16.76 11.37
N LYS A 138 -0.64 -16.51 12.66
CA LYS A 138 -1.23 -15.40 13.40
C LYS A 138 -0.15 -14.33 13.59
N GLU A 139 -0.11 -13.37 12.69
CA GLU A 139 0.69 -12.17 12.88
C GLU A 139 -0.16 -11.10 13.59
N ASP A 140 0.20 -10.76 14.82
CA ASP A 140 -0.47 -9.70 15.58
C ASP A 140 0.01 -8.32 15.08
N HIS A 141 -0.81 -7.68 14.24
CA HIS A 141 -0.51 -6.40 13.60
C HIS A 141 -1.16 -5.18 14.26
N CYS A 142 -1.92 -5.40 15.34
CA CYS A 142 -2.60 -4.32 16.07
C CYS A 142 -1.57 -3.51 16.86
N ILE A 143 -1.16 -2.38 16.30
CA ILE A 143 -0.20 -1.46 16.93
C ILE A 143 -0.92 -0.14 17.15
N LEU A 144 -0.93 0.32 18.40
CA LEU A 144 -1.33 1.68 18.76
C LEU A 144 -0.08 2.52 19.02
N GLY A 145 0.08 3.61 18.27
CA GLY A 145 1.24 4.49 18.35
C GLY A 145 0.84 5.93 18.57
N ILE A 146 1.61 6.63 19.43
CA ILE A 146 1.54 8.07 19.60
C ILE A 146 2.85 8.65 19.07
N SER A 147 2.76 9.66 18.22
CA SER A 147 3.91 10.39 17.69
C SER A 147 3.76 11.87 17.95
N PHE A 148 4.82 12.47 18.49
CA PHE A 148 4.96 13.90 18.66
C PHE A 148 6.11 14.39 17.77
N THR A 149 5.86 15.41 16.97
CA THR A 149 6.86 16.02 16.09
C THR A 149 6.95 17.50 16.38
N TRP A 150 8.17 17.99 16.59
CA TRP A 150 8.45 19.41 16.77
C TRP A 150 9.38 19.88 15.66
N LYS A 151 8.98 20.93 14.94
CA LYS A 151 9.77 21.54 13.89
C LYS A 151 10.57 22.71 14.46
N PHE A 152 11.87 22.56 14.56
CA PHE A 152 12.78 23.65 14.88
C PHE A 152 13.05 24.43 13.59
N SER A 153 12.55 25.66 13.46
CA SER A 153 13.01 26.54 12.40
C SER A 153 14.41 27.05 12.76
N LYS A 154 15.44 26.54 12.10
CA LYS A 154 16.71 27.26 11.97
C LYS A 154 16.64 28.02 10.65
N GLY A 155 16.67 29.35 10.74
CA GLY A 155 16.70 30.23 9.58
C GLY A 155 17.87 29.92 8.67
N PHE A 156 17.65 30.01 7.37
CA PHE A 156 18.04 31.14 6.53
C PHE A 156 17.15 31.00 5.30
N GLU A 157 16.45 32.07 4.90
CA GLU A 157 16.13 32.19 3.49
C GLU A 157 17.48 32.15 2.79
N SER A 158 17.77 31.08 2.05
CA SER A 158 18.77 31.20 1.01
C SER A 158 18.22 32.27 0.08
N LYS A 159 18.70 33.51 0.24
CA LYS A 159 18.59 34.50 -0.81
C LYS A 159 19.10 33.78 -2.03
N GLU A 160 18.18 33.48 -2.94
CA GLU A 160 18.45 32.94 -4.24
C GLU A 160 19.64 33.74 -4.77
N PHE A 161 20.81 33.10 -4.86
CA PHE A 161 21.98 33.75 -5.41
C PHE A 161 21.66 33.89 -6.89
N LYS A 162 21.03 35.01 -7.28
CA LYS A 162 20.85 35.38 -8.67
C LYS A 162 22.24 35.40 -9.27
N ARG A 163 22.60 34.32 -9.95
CA ARG A 163 23.85 34.22 -10.72
C ARG A 163 23.74 35.30 -11.79
N LYS A 164 24.42 36.41 -11.53
CA LYS A 164 24.48 37.57 -12.40
C LYS A 164 25.26 37.12 -13.65
N GLY A 165 24.53 36.95 -14.76
CA GLY A 165 25.03 36.94 -16.13
C GLY A 165 26.21 36.03 -16.43
N GLU A 166 25.93 34.80 -16.85
CA GLU A 166 26.76 34.15 -17.85
C GLU A 166 25.95 34.06 -19.13
N ALA A 167 26.30 34.93 -20.08
CA ALA A 167 25.86 34.90 -21.44
C ALA A 167 26.27 33.55 -22.06
N PHE A 168 25.32 32.62 -22.11
CA PHE A 168 25.36 31.54 -23.09
C PHE A 168 25.04 32.17 -24.44
N ASP A 169 26.08 32.75 -25.06
CA ASP A 169 26.14 33.05 -26.49
C ASP A 169 25.88 31.74 -27.25
N THR A 170 24.61 31.49 -27.55
CA THR A 170 24.21 30.48 -28.52
C THR A 170 23.74 31.21 -29.77
N LYS A 171 24.67 31.94 -30.42
CA LYS A 171 24.56 32.21 -31.86
C LYS A 171 24.55 30.88 -32.59
N ARG A 172 23.35 30.36 -32.85
CA ARG A 172 23.12 29.37 -33.90
C ARG A 172 23.38 30.07 -35.24
N ILE A 173 24.53 29.78 -35.81
CA ILE A 173 24.87 30.08 -37.19
C ILE A 173 24.02 29.13 -38.04
N ASN A 174 23.05 29.67 -38.78
CA ASN A 174 22.48 29.00 -39.93
C ASN A 174 23.37 29.37 -41.13
N LEU A 175 24.01 28.37 -41.73
CA LEU A 175 24.47 28.36 -43.11
C LEU A 175 24.08 27.00 -43.70
#